data_AF-A0A661DIT4-F1
#
_entry.id   AF-A0A661DIT4-F1
#
_cell.length_a   1.000
_cell.length_b   1.000
_cell.length_c   1.000
_cell.angle_alpha   90.00
_cell.angle_beta   90.00
_cell.angle_gamma   90.00
#
_symmetry.space_group_name_H-M   'P 1'
#
loop_
_entity.id
_entity.type
_entity.pdbx_description
1 polymer ?
#
loop_
_entity_poly.entity_id
_entity_poly.type
_entity_poly.pdbx_seq_one_letter_code
_entity_poly.pdbx_strand_id
1 'polypeptide(L)'
;TPEWIIERQFLQQCRSILSKNGQVVFNLLVDDANAFLHYLSAIRDIFDRRTVCLSLPNYRNTVIMAFNQSLSFSPEEITTRLPDLEVLWGLDFTAFYQQMLKDNPRESGVF
;
A
#
# COMPACT_ATOMS: atom_id res chain seq x y z
N THR A 1 1.92 -0.18 -16.57
CA THR A 1 1.95 1.17 -15.92
C THR A 1 3.04 2.02 -16.56
N PRO A 2 2.92 3.36 -16.65
CA PRO A 2 4.01 4.19 -17.18
C PRO A 2 5.31 4.05 -16.37
N GLU A 3 6.46 4.00 -17.03
CA GLU A 3 7.76 3.81 -16.38
C GLU A 3 8.18 5.02 -15.52
N TRP A 4 7.78 6.23 -15.90
CA TRP A 4 8.15 7.45 -15.16
C TRP A 4 7.65 7.48 -13.71
N ILE A 5 6.68 6.64 -13.35
CA ILE A 5 6.11 6.61 -11.99
C ILE A 5 7.11 6.11 -10.94
N ILE A 6 8.18 5.42 -11.37
CA ILE A 6 9.27 4.95 -10.50
C ILE A 6 10.52 5.79 -10.62
N GLU A 7 10.49 6.86 -11.41
CA GLU A 7 11.58 7.81 -11.45
C GLU A 7 11.76 8.44 -10.08
N ARG A 8 13.00 8.44 -9.61
CA ARG A 8 13.38 8.98 -8.31
C ARG A 8 12.86 10.39 -8.09
N GLN A 9 12.98 11.26 -9.10
CA GLN A 9 12.55 12.65 -9.01
C GLN A 9 11.04 12.77 -8.77
N PHE A 10 10.24 12.00 -9.52
CA PHE A 10 8.78 11.98 -9.35
C PHE A 10 8.39 11.51 -7.94
N LEU A 11 8.96 10.38 -7.49
CA LEU A 11 8.67 9.83 -6.16
C LEU A 11 9.09 10.78 -5.04
N GLN A 12 10.23 11.46 -5.17
CA GLN A 12 10.69 12.46 -4.21
C GLN A 12 9.74 13.67 -4.14
N GLN A 13 9.26 14.14 -5.30
CA GLN A 13 8.27 15.22 -5.35
C GLN A 13 6.97 14.80 -4.68
N CYS A 14 6.47 13.59 -4.97
CA CYS A 14 5.32 13.00 -4.29
C CYS A 14 5.50 13.02 -2.77
N ARG A 15 6.64 12.52 -2.26
CA ARG A 15 6.91 12.50 -0.82
C ARG A 15 6.97 13.91 -0.21
N SER A 16 7.56 14.87 -0.93
CA SER A 16 7.76 16.24 -0.42
C SER A 16 6.46 17.02 -0.19
N ILE A 17 5.40 16.73 -0.95
CA ILE A 17 4.10 17.41 -0.84
C ILE A 17 3.16 16.73 0.15
N LEU A 18 3.50 15.53 0.65
CA LEU A 18 2.67 14.84 1.62
C LEU A 18 2.68 15.57 2.97
N SER A 19 1.51 15.62 3.61
CA SER A 19 1.44 15.95 5.02
C SER A 19 2.20 14.91 5.85
N LYS A 20 2.43 15.22 7.13
CA LYS A 20 3.11 14.32 8.08
C LYS A 20 2.51 12.90 8.08
N ASN A 21 1.17 12.81 8.05
CA ASN A 21 0.42 11.54 8.05
C ASN A 21 -0.13 11.20 6.66
N GLY A 22 0.38 11.84 5.61
CA GLY A 22 -0.04 11.62 4.25
C GLY A 22 0.51 10.31 3.68
N GLN A 23 -0.17 9.82 2.64
CA GLN A 23 0.24 8.66 1.86
C GLN A 23 0.03 8.93 0.38
N VAL A 24 0.82 8.28 -0.48
CA VAL A 24 0.51 8.14 -1.91
C VAL A 24 0.04 6.72 -2.17
N VAL A 25 -0.98 6.57 -3.01
CA VAL A 25 -1.52 5.27 -3.42
C VAL A 25 -1.25 5.07 -4.91
N PHE A 26 -0.52 4.01 -5.24
CA PHE A 26 -0.21 3.60 -6.60
C PHE A 26 -1.05 2.38 -6.96
N ASN A 27 -1.81 2.46 -8.04
CA ASN A 27 -2.50 1.30 -8.61
C ASN A 27 -1.67 0.77 -9.79
N LEU A 28 -0.94 -0.32 -9.58
CA LEU A 28 -0.02 -0.88 -10.56
C LEU A 28 -0.66 -2.02 -11.33
N LEU A 29 -0.58 -1.95 -12.66
CA LEU A 29 -0.81 -3.07 -13.56
C LEU A 29 0.54 -3.48 -14.15
N VAL A 30 1.04 -4.63 -13.70
CA VAL A 30 2.35 -5.18 -14.03
C VAL A 30 2.20 -6.56 -14.65
N ASP A 31 3.05 -6.86 -15.63
CA ASP A 31 2.94 -8.08 -16.42
C ASP A 31 3.43 -9.33 -15.68
N ASP A 32 4.39 -9.15 -14.76
CA ASP A 32 4.97 -10.22 -13.96
C ASP A 32 5.48 -9.77 -12.59
N ALA A 33 5.95 -10.74 -11.80
CA ALA A 33 6.47 -10.52 -10.46
C ALA A 33 7.79 -9.73 -10.43
N ASN A 34 8.65 -9.84 -11.46
CA ASN A 34 9.91 -9.11 -11.49
C ASN A 34 9.66 -7.62 -11.74
N ALA A 35 8.75 -7.30 -12.66
CA ALA A 35 8.26 -5.95 -12.87
C ALA A 35 7.69 -5.40 -11.56
N PHE A 36 6.79 -6.13 -10.90
CA PHE A 36 6.24 -5.72 -9.59
C PHE A 36 7.33 -5.38 -8.57
N LEU A 37 8.33 -6.26 -8.40
CA LEU A 37 9.43 -6.05 -7.46
C LEU A 37 10.28 -4.84 -7.83
N HIS A 38 10.47 -4.57 -9.13
CA HIS A 38 11.17 -3.38 -9.60
C HIS A 38 10.44 -2.09 -9.19
N TYR A 39 9.11 -2.03 -9.41
CA TYR A 39 8.28 -0.91 -8.96
C TYR A 39 8.31 -0.75 -7.44
N LEU A 40 8.10 -1.85 -6.72
CA LEU A 40 8.05 -1.84 -5.26
C LEU A 40 9.39 -1.41 -4.65
N SER A 41 10.52 -1.82 -5.23
CA SER A 41 11.86 -1.43 -4.76
C SER A 41 12.06 0.08 -4.86
N ALA A 42 11.77 0.66 -6.03
CA ALA A 42 11.93 2.10 -6.25
C ALA A 42 11.07 2.94 -5.28
N ILE A 43 9.83 2.52 -5.05
CA ILE A 43 8.92 3.17 -4.09
C ILE A 43 9.47 3.02 -2.67
N ARG A 44 9.87 1.82 -2.26
CA ARG A 44 10.40 1.57 -0.90
C ARG A 44 11.65 2.37 -0.58
N ASP A 45 12.52 2.58 -1.56
CA ASP A 45 13.74 3.39 -1.38
C ASP A 45 13.43 4.85 -1.07
N ILE A 46 12.32 5.38 -1.60
CA ILE A 46 11.91 6.77 -1.35
C ILE A 46 11.04 6.91 -0.11
N PHE A 47 10.30 5.88 0.29
CA PHE A 47 9.38 5.94 1.43
C PHE A 47 9.88 5.18 2.67
N ASP A 48 11.19 5.01 2.81
CA ASP A 48 11.83 4.34 3.95
C ASP A 48 11.23 2.95 4.26
N ARG A 49 10.87 2.20 3.22
CA ARG A 49 10.17 0.89 3.30
C ARG A 49 8.79 0.91 3.98
N ARG A 50 8.21 2.10 4.20
CA ARG A 50 6.87 2.28 4.78
C ARG A 50 5.82 2.12 3.70
N THR A 51 5.64 0.88 3.25
CA THR A 51 4.75 0.53 2.14
C THR A 51 3.86 -0.64 2.52
N VAL A 52 2.59 -0.59 2.12
CA VAL A 52 1.65 -1.71 2.22
C VAL A 52 1.15 -2.07 0.83
N CYS A 53 1.19 -3.35 0.51
CA CYS A 53 0.70 -3.91 -0.75
C CYS A 53 -0.67 -4.57 -0.55
N LEU A 54 -1.55 -4.42 -1.54
CA LEU A 54 -2.81 -5.13 -1.63
C LEU A 54 -2.96 -5.64 -3.07
N SER A 55 -2.74 -6.94 -3.25
CA SER A 55 -3.16 -7.66 -4.44
C SER A 55 -4.67 -7.88 -4.38
N LEU A 56 -5.35 -7.76 -5.52
CA LEU A 56 -6.77 -8.02 -5.59
C LEU A 56 -6.99 -9.36 -6.31
N PRO A 57 -7.61 -10.38 -5.68
CA PRO A 57 -7.63 -11.76 -6.21
C PRO A 57 -8.17 -11.90 -7.64
N ASN A 58 -9.11 -11.04 -8.02
CA ASN A 58 -9.78 -11.08 -9.32
C ASN A 58 -9.18 -10.09 -10.34
N TYR A 59 -8.12 -9.38 -9.97
CA TYR A 59 -7.52 -8.33 -10.81
C TYR A 59 -6.01 -8.49 -10.85
N ARG A 60 -5.41 -8.14 -12.00
CA ARG A 60 -3.94 -8.06 -12.12
C ARG A 60 -3.35 -6.83 -11.44
N ASN A 61 -4.20 -6.03 -10.80
CA ASN A 61 -3.83 -4.79 -10.16
C ASN A 61 -3.28 -5.07 -8.75
N THR A 62 -2.15 -4.45 -8.44
CA THR A 62 -1.64 -4.37 -7.06
C THR A 62 -1.64 -2.92 -6.62
N VAL A 63 -2.31 -2.65 -5.51
CA VAL A 63 -2.32 -1.35 -4.87
C VAL A 63 -1.13 -1.27 -3.92
N ILE A 64 -0.28 -0.26 -4.07
CA ILE A 64 0.80 0.05 -3.13
C ILE A 64 0.46 1.36 -2.44
N MET A 65 0.34 1.33 -1.11
CA MET A 65 0.22 2.51 -0.26
C MET A 65 1.59 2.83 0.31
N ALA A 66 2.12 4.03 0.06
CA ALA A 66 3.41 4.48 0.53
C ALA A 66 3.24 5.66 1.49
N PHE A 67 3.71 5.49 2.73
CA PHE A 67 3.42 6.39 3.86
C PHE A 67 4.59 7.32 4.14
N ASN A 68 4.30 8.60 4.42
CA ASN A 68 5.34 9.56 4.76
C ASN A 68 6.01 9.25 6.12
N GLN A 69 5.24 8.67 7.04
CA GLN A 69 5.68 8.26 8.37
C GLN A 69 5.20 6.85 8.73
N SER A 70 5.82 6.24 9.74
CA SER A 70 5.41 4.95 10.27
C SER A 70 3.98 5.04 10.81
N LEU A 71 3.15 4.09 10.43
CA LEU A 71 1.84 3.93 11.01
C LEU A 71 1.96 3.28 12.39
N SER A 72 1.17 3.79 13.34
CA SER A 72 0.97 3.19 14.65
C SER A 72 -0.52 2.89 14.79
N PHE A 73 -0.92 1.68 14.41
CA PHE A 73 -2.27 1.17 14.63
C PHE A 73 -2.18 -0.16 15.37
N SER A 74 -3.12 -0.41 16.28
CA SER A 74 -3.22 -1.74 16.87
C SER A 74 -4.05 -2.67 15.96
N PRO A 75 -3.72 -3.97 15.85
CA PRO A 75 -4.56 -4.96 15.19
C PRO A 75 -6.00 -4.96 15.72
N GLU A 76 -6.15 -4.76 17.03
CA GLU A 76 -7.43 -4.76 17.73
C GLU A 76 -8.29 -3.58 17.27
N GLU A 77 -7.71 -2.39 17.11
CA GLU A 77 -8.41 -1.21 16.60
C GLU A 77 -8.91 -1.42 15.17
N ILE A 78 -8.09 -2.05 14.32
CA ILE A 78 -8.46 -2.32 12.93
C ILE A 78 -9.59 -3.35 12.89
N THR A 79 -9.39 -4.51 13.52
CA THR A 79 -10.38 -5.60 13.53
C THR A 79 -11.72 -5.18 14.13
N THR A 80 -11.72 -4.30 15.13
CA THR A 80 -12.96 -3.78 15.72
C THR A 80 -13.73 -2.85 14.77
N ARG A 81 -13.02 -2.06 13.95
CA ARG A 81 -13.64 -1.05 13.07
C ARG A 81 -14.02 -1.56 11.70
N LEU A 82 -13.42 -2.66 11.25
CA LEU A 82 -13.66 -3.21 9.91
C LEU A 82 -15.15 -3.46 9.64
N PRO A 83 -15.92 -4.17 10.48
CA PRO A 83 -17.33 -4.46 10.19
C PRO A 83 -18.18 -3.20 10.00
N ASP A 84 -17.98 -2.18 10.84
CA ASP A 84 -18.70 -0.91 10.74
C ASP A 84 -18.38 -0.18 9.43
N LEU A 85 -17.11 -0.21 9.00
CA LEU A 85 -16.68 0.37 7.73
C LEU A 85 -17.23 -0.42 6.53
N GLU A 86 -17.27 -1.74 6.60
CA GLU A 86 -17.83 -2.57 5.52
C GLU A 86 -19.31 -2.25 5.30
N VAL A 87 -20.09 -2.14 6.38
CA VAL A 87 -21.51 -1.76 6.31
C VAL A 87 -21.67 -0.34 5.79
N LEU A 88 -20.85 0.60 6.27
CA LEU A 88 -20.95 2.01 5.90
C LEU A 88 -20.64 2.26 4.42
N TRP A 89 -19.64 1.57 3.88
CA TRP A 89 -19.13 1.83 2.52
C TRP A 89 -19.58 0.78 1.50
N GLY A 90 -20.12 -0.36 1.93
CA GLY A 90 -20.51 -1.47 1.05
C GLY A 90 -19.31 -2.14 0.39
N LEU A 91 -18.16 -2.18 1.06
CA LEU A 91 -16.90 -2.75 0.57
C LEU A 91 -16.41 -3.86 1.49
N ASP A 92 -15.74 -4.87 0.93
CA ASP A 92 -15.21 -6.02 1.68
C ASP A 92 -13.86 -5.71 2.36
N PHE A 93 -13.81 -4.70 3.23
CA PHE A 93 -12.59 -4.28 3.92
C PHE A 93 -11.93 -5.40 4.75
N THR A 94 -12.70 -6.30 5.33
CA THR A 94 -12.22 -7.49 6.05
C THR A 94 -11.44 -8.39 5.11
N ALA A 95 -11.98 -8.65 3.91
CA ALA A 95 -11.27 -9.44 2.91
C ALA A 95 -9.99 -8.74 2.44
N PHE A 96 -10.02 -7.43 2.23
CA PHE A 96 -8.84 -6.65 1.88
C PHE A 96 -7.79 -6.69 2.98
N TYR A 97 -8.17 -6.56 4.25
CA TYR A 97 -7.24 -6.63 5.37
C TYR A 97 -6.56 -8.00 5.47
N GLN A 98 -7.33 -9.07 5.32
CA GLN A 98 -6.79 -10.44 5.29
C GLN A 98 -5.81 -10.65 4.12
N GLN A 99 -6.07 -10.01 2.98
CA GLN A 99 -5.14 -10.06 1.85
C GLN A 99 -3.87 -9.24 2.12
N MET A 100 -3.98 -8.06 2.74
CA MET A 100 -2.82 -7.27 3.15
C MET A 100 -1.93 -8.05 4.14
N LEU A 101 -2.50 -8.81 5.07
CA LEU A 101 -1.73 -9.66 5.99
C LEU A 101 -0.93 -10.77 5.28
N LYS A 102 -1.38 -11.21 4.10
CA LYS A 102 -0.67 -12.22 3.28
C LYS A 102 0.40 -11.60 2.39
N ASP A 103 0.10 -10.43 1.82
CA ASP A 103 0.95 -9.79 0.81
C ASP A 103 2.15 -9.07 1.41
N ASN A 104 2.10 -8.76 2.70
CA ASN A 104 3.12 -7.98 3.38
C ASN A 104 3.89 -8.83 4.41
N PRO A 105 5.20 -8.60 4.58
CA PRO A 105 5.97 -9.26 5.62
C PRO A 105 5.42 -8.98 7.02
N ARG A 106 5.63 -9.90 7.94
CA ARG A 106 5.40 -9.62 9.37
C ARG A 106 6.20 -8.38 9.78
N GLU A 107 5.60 -7.54 10.62
CA GLU A 107 6.18 -6.29 11.13
C GLU A 107 6.35 -5.17 10.08
N SER A 108 5.75 -5.27 8.89
CA SER A 108 5.78 -4.21 7.88
C SER A 108 4.84 -3.03 8.16
N GLY A 109 4.22 -2.96 9.34
CA GLY A 109 3.18 -1.99 9.69
C GLY A 109 1.75 -2.45 9.40
N VAL A 110 1.57 -3.69 8.92
CA VAL A 110 0.28 -4.41 8.92
C VAL A 110 0.43 -5.54 9.94
N PHE A 111 -0.44 -5.60 10.94
CA PHE A 111 -0.27 -6.45 12.13
C PHE A 111 -1.44 -7.42 12.36
#